data_AF-A0A813D833-F1
#
_entry.id   AF-A0A813D833-F1
#
_cell.length_a   1.000
_cell.length_b   1.000
_cell.length_c   1.000
_cell.angle_alpha   90.00
_cell.angle_beta   90.00
_cell.angle_gamma   90.00
#
_symmetry.space_group_name_H-M   'P 1'
#
loop_
_entity.id
_entity.type
_entity.pdbx_description
1 polymer ?
#
loop_
_entity_poly.entity_id
_entity_poly.type
_entity_poly.pdbx_seq_one_letter_code
_entity_poly.pdbx_strand_id
1 'polypeptide(L)'
;MDGNILDQAGWKSMRWLSFEAQQARRNTLGLQQPRTAAFAEAHEFVSLGCFCGVARALQALGLKRQTYPFDWLRCSVEGVLYCLKHGFKDFLKVEAVCKPKGSVQDVFEAAWGGSFWHHDPREVASVTDFSRRIQRFLGRGEVPAKHPWVFIHAVNATCDLLGTPRMLESLKESLKVSAIRLLVMVDCQKRKGGPRLVGDMLFYFIGNSYHQDGLWSMEQHCEFYAKAIAFACEYWAGIEQACAKVKVLPNLAALIAECEEWDGGDPANEFFSPRKGSCPGSAPSAPLSLPVQEAPLPPQVLVPPAPPVAQTAEPARRDLPWQPTPRLQLPKLQLPSARGAGDSPRIARTRPRQGVARVPRRPPVLRPKPPPAAATNSARRYLEAR
;
A
#
# COMPACT_ATOMS: atom_id res chain seq x y z
N MET A 1 25.27 5.55 4.79
CA MET A 1 25.10 4.15 4.39
C MET A 1 24.02 3.55 5.28
N ASP A 2 22.77 3.82 4.93
CA ASP A 2 21.68 2.90 5.23
C ASP A 2 21.37 2.26 3.87
N GLY A 3 22.24 1.31 3.55
CA GLY A 3 22.06 0.45 2.38
C GLY A 3 20.78 -0.33 2.62
N ASN A 4 19.80 -0.01 1.80
CA ASN A 4 18.51 -0.66 1.69
C ASN A 4 18.75 -2.14 1.31
N ILE A 5 18.95 -3.01 2.31
CA ILE A 5 19.50 -4.37 2.17
C ILE A 5 18.58 -5.34 1.41
N LEU A 6 17.31 -4.99 1.20
CA LEU A 6 16.39 -5.76 0.34
C LEU A 6 15.99 -5.03 -0.95
N ASP A 7 16.58 -3.86 -1.19
CA ASP A 7 16.20 -2.98 -2.28
C ASP A 7 17.38 -2.72 -3.23
N GLN A 8 18.28 -3.67 -3.52
CA GLN A 8 19.30 -3.40 -4.56
C GLN A 8 19.68 -4.53 -5.52
N ALA A 9 19.44 -5.82 -5.24
CA ALA A 9 20.04 -6.88 -6.06
C ALA A 9 19.19 -7.36 -7.25
N GLY A 10 17.87 -7.46 -7.10
CA GLY A 10 16.99 -7.99 -8.18
C GLY A 10 16.33 -6.92 -9.05
N TRP A 11 15.79 -5.86 -8.46
CA TRP A 11 14.94 -4.90 -9.17
C TRP A 11 15.70 -3.78 -9.89
N LYS A 12 16.98 -3.55 -9.59
CA LYS A 12 17.83 -2.68 -10.41
C LYS A 12 17.90 -3.15 -11.87
N SER A 13 17.50 -4.40 -12.14
CA SER A 13 17.38 -4.98 -13.48
C SER A 13 16.07 -4.63 -14.21
N MET A 14 15.03 -4.13 -13.51
CA MET A 14 13.74 -3.83 -14.12
C MET A 14 13.84 -2.54 -14.94
N ARG A 15 14.09 -2.67 -16.25
CA ARG A 15 14.23 -1.53 -17.19
C ARG A 15 13.08 -0.52 -17.11
N TRP A 16 11.85 -0.97 -16.88
CA TRP A 16 10.66 -0.10 -16.81
C TRP A 16 10.57 0.77 -15.54
N LEU A 17 11.44 0.52 -14.56
CA LEU A 17 11.65 1.32 -13.35
C LEU A 17 12.89 2.22 -13.43
N SER A 18 13.63 2.23 -14.55
CA SER A 18 14.80 3.10 -14.71
C SER A 18 14.43 4.58 -14.62
N PHE A 19 15.41 5.45 -14.34
CA PHE A 19 15.17 6.88 -14.29
C PHE A 19 14.61 7.42 -15.61
N GLU A 20 15.14 6.96 -16.75
CA GLU A 20 14.67 7.33 -18.09
C GLU A 20 13.22 6.91 -18.30
N ALA A 21 12.86 5.68 -17.91
CA ALA A 21 11.49 5.18 -18.00
C ALA A 21 10.54 5.99 -17.11
N GLN A 22 10.97 6.35 -15.89
CA GLN A 22 10.20 7.22 -15.00
C GLN A 22 9.97 8.60 -15.64
N GLN A 23 11.01 9.24 -16.19
CA GLN A 23 10.87 10.54 -16.83
C GLN A 23 9.96 10.49 -18.05
N ALA A 24 10.11 9.49 -18.91
CA ALA A 24 9.23 9.28 -20.07
C ALA A 24 7.77 9.11 -19.64
N ARG A 25 7.51 8.34 -18.58
CA ARG A 25 6.17 8.13 -18.04
C ARG A 25 5.59 9.42 -17.44
N ARG A 26 6.38 10.18 -16.67
CA ARG A 26 5.96 11.48 -16.10
C ARG A 26 5.63 12.50 -17.19
N ASN A 27 6.44 12.58 -18.25
CA ASN A 27 6.18 13.43 -19.41
C ASN A 27 4.85 13.05 -20.08
N THR A 28 4.68 11.76 -20.37
CA THR A 28 3.49 11.24 -21.07
C THR A 28 2.21 11.45 -20.27
N LEU A 29 2.28 11.35 -18.95
CA LEU A 29 1.13 11.45 -18.05
C LEU A 29 0.92 12.87 -17.47
N GLY A 30 1.59 13.89 -18.01
CA GLY A 30 1.36 15.29 -17.60
C GLY A 30 1.96 15.70 -16.24
N LEU A 31 2.71 14.82 -15.58
CA LEU A 31 3.33 15.10 -14.27
C LEU A 31 4.48 16.12 -14.34
N GLN A 32 4.97 16.45 -15.53
CA GLN A 32 5.99 17.49 -15.75
C GLN A 32 5.39 18.86 -16.10
N GLN A 33 4.06 18.97 -16.21
CA GLN A 33 3.42 20.29 -16.35
C GLN A 33 3.66 21.11 -15.07
N PRO A 34 3.94 22.42 -15.15
CA PRO A 34 4.42 23.19 -14.00
C PRO A 34 3.57 23.08 -12.73
N ARG A 35 2.24 23.20 -12.85
CA ARG A 35 1.33 23.10 -11.71
C ARG A 35 1.27 21.68 -11.12
N THR A 36 1.19 20.67 -11.98
CA THR A 36 1.17 19.26 -11.57
C THR A 36 2.48 18.83 -10.93
N ALA A 37 3.62 19.28 -11.48
CA ALA A 37 4.95 19.04 -10.93
C ALA A 37 5.11 19.71 -9.55
N ALA A 38 4.69 20.97 -9.41
CA ALA A 38 4.71 21.68 -8.13
C ALA A 38 3.83 20.99 -7.09
N PHE A 39 2.63 20.52 -7.48
CA PHE A 39 1.78 19.73 -6.60
C PHE A 39 2.48 18.44 -6.15
N ALA A 40 3.01 17.66 -7.09
CA ALA A 40 3.69 16.40 -6.79
C ALA A 40 4.93 16.60 -5.90
N GLU A 41 5.68 17.69 -6.10
CA GLU A 41 6.85 17.98 -5.27
C GLU A 41 6.46 18.40 -3.84
N ALA A 42 5.36 19.12 -3.69
CA ALA A 42 4.89 19.62 -2.41
C ALA A 42 4.22 18.55 -1.52
N HIS A 43 3.95 17.34 -2.02
CA HIS A 43 3.20 16.30 -1.28
C HIS A 43 4.03 15.03 -1.06
N GLU A 44 3.76 14.35 0.05
CA GLU A 44 4.28 13.01 0.32
C GLU A 44 3.25 11.97 -0.15
N PHE A 45 3.70 10.99 -0.94
CA PHE A 45 2.83 9.94 -1.49
C PHE A 45 3.02 8.62 -0.74
N VAL A 46 1.91 8.07 -0.24
CA VAL A 46 1.92 6.88 0.61
C VAL A 46 0.97 5.81 0.07
N SER A 47 1.49 4.61 -0.15
CA SER A 47 0.65 3.43 -0.36
C SER A 47 0.01 2.99 0.95
N LEU A 48 -1.30 2.77 0.92
CA LEU A 48 -2.06 2.07 1.96
C LEU A 48 -2.25 0.58 1.63
N GLY A 49 -1.54 0.06 0.62
CA GLY A 49 -1.46 -1.38 0.34
C GLY A 49 -2.57 -1.91 -0.59
N CYS A 50 -3.27 -2.94 -0.13
CA CYS A 50 -3.96 -4.00 -0.87
C CYS A 50 -3.04 -4.98 -1.57
N PHE A 51 -2.10 -4.50 -2.37
CA PHE A 51 -0.97 -5.29 -2.86
C PHE A 51 0.16 -4.36 -3.32
N CYS A 52 1.31 -4.93 -3.66
CA CYS A 52 2.54 -4.19 -3.97
C CYS A 52 2.47 -3.29 -5.23
N GLY A 53 1.46 -3.40 -6.07
CA GLY A 53 1.34 -2.60 -7.30
C GLY A 53 1.20 -1.12 -7.06
N VAL A 54 0.58 -0.69 -5.95
CA VAL A 54 0.47 0.73 -5.59
C VAL A 54 1.86 1.33 -5.35
N ALA A 55 2.68 0.67 -4.52
CA ALA A 55 4.05 1.11 -4.25
C ALA A 55 4.92 1.05 -5.52
N ARG A 56 4.75 0.02 -6.35
CA ARG A 56 5.45 -0.07 -7.65
C ARG A 56 5.05 1.03 -8.62
N ALA A 57 3.77 1.41 -8.68
CA ALA A 57 3.33 2.53 -9.51
C ALA A 57 3.92 3.86 -9.02
N LEU A 58 4.01 4.07 -7.70
CA LEU A 58 4.70 5.23 -7.14
C LEU A 58 6.20 5.25 -7.49
N GLN A 59 6.87 4.10 -7.47
CA GLN A 59 8.26 3.99 -7.95
C GLN A 59 8.36 4.29 -9.45
N ALA A 60 7.47 3.74 -10.27
CA ALA A 60 7.43 3.93 -11.71
C ALA A 60 7.20 5.40 -12.13
N LEU A 61 6.62 6.20 -11.23
CA LEU A 61 6.44 7.64 -11.41
C LEU A 61 7.55 8.50 -10.77
N GLY A 62 8.49 7.90 -10.05
CA GLY A 62 9.48 8.62 -9.25
C GLY A 62 8.84 9.42 -8.10
N LEU A 63 7.63 9.07 -7.67
CA LEU A 63 6.90 9.72 -6.56
C LEU A 63 7.15 9.03 -5.21
N LYS A 64 7.66 7.80 -5.21
CA LYS A 64 8.00 7.06 -3.98
C LYS A 64 9.32 7.55 -3.38
N ARG A 65 9.26 8.51 -2.46
CA ARG A 65 10.44 9.05 -1.75
C ARG A 65 10.90 8.16 -0.61
N GLN A 66 9.95 7.48 0.03
CA GLN A 66 10.16 6.71 1.23
C GLN A 66 9.42 5.37 1.16
N THR A 67 9.74 4.45 2.07
CA THR A 67 9.01 3.18 2.24
C THR A 67 8.06 3.27 3.43
N TYR A 68 6.85 2.76 3.26
CA TYR A 68 5.79 2.82 4.25
C TYR A 68 5.34 1.41 4.67
N PRO A 69 4.59 1.29 5.78
CA PRO A 69 4.25 -0.02 6.34
C PRO A 69 3.52 -0.93 5.34
N PHE A 70 2.65 -0.37 4.49
CA PHE A 70 1.78 -1.13 3.60
C PHE A 70 2.31 -1.31 2.17
N ASP A 71 3.50 -0.80 1.82
CA ASP A 71 3.99 -0.81 0.43
C ASP A 71 4.08 -2.22 -0.20
N TRP A 72 4.37 -3.23 0.62
CA TRP A 72 4.71 -4.59 0.17
C TRP A 72 3.84 -5.65 0.83
N LEU A 73 2.65 -5.26 1.27
CA LEU A 73 1.74 -6.13 2.02
C LEU A 73 0.44 -6.36 1.24
N ARG A 74 -0.24 -7.44 1.60
CA ARG A 74 -1.67 -7.59 1.31
C ARG A 74 -2.45 -7.05 2.50
N CYS A 75 -3.48 -6.25 2.24
CA CYS A 75 -4.40 -5.76 3.28
C CYS A 75 -5.77 -5.42 2.68
N SER A 76 -6.83 -5.54 3.47
CA SER A 76 -8.12 -4.91 3.17
C SER A 76 -8.17 -3.50 3.77
N VAL A 77 -9.24 -2.76 3.44
CA VAL A 77 -9.55 -1.49 4.14
C VAL A 77 -9.69 -1.71 5.66
N GLU A 78 -10.33 -2.79 6.08
CA GLU A 78 -10.50 -3.11 7.51
C GLU A 78 -9.17 -3.39 8.21
N GLY A 79 -8.21 -4.03 7.52
CA GLY A 79 -6.87 -4.22 8.08
C GLY A 79 -6.10 -2.92 8.28
N VAL A 80 -6.22 -1.97 7.35
CA VAL A 80 -5.65 -0.62 7.50
C VAL A 80 -6.31 0.12 8.66
N LEU A 81 -7.65 0.10 8.74
CA LEU A 81 -8.42 0.69 9.84
C LEU A 81 -8.02 0.13 11.20
N TYR A 82 -7.85 -1.19 11.29
CA TYR A 82 -7.38 -1.85 12.51
C TYR A 82 -6.03 -1.29 12.95
N CYS A 83 -5.07 -1.20 12.01
CA CYS A 83 -3.73 -0.71 12.31
C CYS A 83 -3.74 0.74 12.80
N LEU A 84 -4.52 1.62 12.15
CA LEU A 84 -4.67 3.02 12.55
C LEU A 84 -5.27 3.12 13.97
N LYS A 85 -6.39 2.44 14.21
CA LYS A 85 -7.11 2.44 15.48
C LYS A 85 -6.28 1.95 16.66
N HIS A 86 -5.42 0.96 16.44
CA HIS A 86 -4.58 0.38 17.49
C HIS A 86 -3.14 0.93 17.50
N GLY A 87 -2.87 2.01 16.76
CA GLY A 87 -1.55 2.62 16.68
C GLY A 87 -0.45 1.63 16.28
N PHE A 88 -0.78 0.68 15.39
CA PHE A 88 0.10 -0.37 14.89
C PHE A 88 0.66 -1.34 15.95
N LYS A 89 0.07 -1.42 17.16
CA LYS A 89 0.56 -2.28 18.26
C LYS A 89 0.74 -3.75 17.85
N ASP A 90 -0.22 -4.29 17.09
CA ASP A 90 -0.23 -5.69 16.66
C ASP A 90 0.28 -5.87 15.21
N PHE A 91 0.90 -4.84 14.61
CA PHE A 91 1.26 -4.86 13.19
C PHE A 91 2.19 -6.02 12.81
N LEU A 92 3.18 -6.31 13.66
CA LEU A 92 4.16 -7.38 13.43
C LEU A 92 3.76 -8.72 14.08
N LYS A 93 2.56 -8.81 14.66
CA LYS A 93 2.09 -10.04 15.29
C LYS A 93 1.62 -11.01 14.21
N VAL A 94 2.35 -12.11 14.07
CA VAL A 94 2.02 -13.22 13.16
C VAL A 94 1.06 -14.18 13.85
N GLU A 95 -0.05 -14.52 13.18
CA GLU A 95 -1.00 -15.53 13.65
C GLU A 95 -0.74 -16.89 13.03
N ALA A 96 -0.40 -16.91 11.74
CA ALA A 96 -0.12 -18.12 11.00
C ALA A 96 0.97 -17.90 9.96
N VAL A 97 1.60 -19.00 9.56
CA VAL A 97 2.53 -19.04 8.43
C VAL A 97 1.98 -20.05 7.46
N CYS A 98 1.69 -19.62 6.23
CA CYS A 98 1.19 -20.49 5.18
C CYS A 98 2.09 -20.43 3.96
N LYS A 99 1.96 -21.43 3.09
CA LYS A 99 2.63 -21.46 1.79
C LYS A 99 1.56 -21.60 0.70
N PRO A 100 1.07 -20.47 0.14
CA PRO A 100 0.01 -20.50 -0.85
C PRO A 100 0.37 -21.36 -2.05
N LYS A 101 -0.62 -22.00 -2.67
CA LYS A 101 -0.39 -22.87 -3.82
C LYS A 101 0.30 -22.08 -4.93
N GLY A 102 1.43 -22.60 -5.40
CA GLY A 102 2.23 -21.92 -6.42
C GLY A 102 3.05 -20.75 -5.89
N SER A 103 3.22 -20.59 -4.57
CA SER A 103 4.25 -19.72 -3.99
C SER A 103 5.51 -20.51 -3.66
N VAL A 104 6.68 -19.91 -3.92
CA VAL A 104 7.98 -20.45 -3.46
C VAL A 104 8.34 -20.00 -2.03
N GLN A 105 7.74 -18.91 -1.56
CA GLN A 105 8.02 -18.29 -0.26
C GLN A 105 6.85 -18.49 0.71
N ASP A 106 7.19 -18.51 2.00
CA ASP A 106 6.21 -18.50 3.07
C ASP A 106 5.56 -17.11 3.18
N VAL A 107 4.29 -17.10 3.57
CA VAL A 107 3.48 -15.91 3.81
C VAL A 107 3.12 -15.87 5.28
N PHE A 108 3.29 -14.69 5.88
CA PHE A 108 3.04 -14.47 7.30
C PHE A 108 1.71 -13.76 7.46
N GLU A 109 0.69 -14.49 7.90
CA GLU A 109 -0.63 -13.95 8.22
C GLU A 109 -0.52 -13.13 9.50
N ALA A 110 -1.02 -11.89 9.46
CA ALA A 110 -0.89 -10.94 10.55
C ALA A 110 -2.21 -10.76 11.30
N ALA A 111 -2.13 -10.47 12.59
CA ALA A 111 -3.29 -10.37 13.49
C ALA A 111 -4.30 -9.27 13.14
N TRP A 112 -3.92 -8.35 12.27
CA TRP A 112 -4.77 -7.27 11.76
C TRP A 112 -5.52 -7.65 10.47
N GLY A 113 -5.42 -8.91 10.00
CA GLY A 113 -6.18 -9.43 8.86
C GLY A 113 -5.54 -9.20 7.48
N GLY A 114 -4.24 -8.96 7.43
CA GLY A 114 -3.48 -8.99 6.17
C GLY A 114 -2.19 -9.78 6.34
N SER A 115 -1.20 -9.55 5.48
CA SER A 115 -0.02 -10.43 5.46
C SER A 115 1.24 -9.87 4.84
N PHE A 116 2.37 -10.47 5.25
CA PHE A 116 3.71 -10.17 4.75
C PHE A 116 4.15 -11.19 3.70
N TRP A 117 4.44 -10.71 2.49
CA TRP A 117 4.79 -11.54 1.32
C TRP A 117 6.25 -11.44 0.89
N HIS A 118 6.96 -10.48 1.46
CA HIS A 118 8.32 -10.10 1.05
C HIS A 118 9.29 -10.01 2.24
N HIS A 119 8.77 -10.11 3.46
CA HIS A 119 9.53 -9.93 4.69
C HIS A 119 9.04 -10.97 5.68
N ASP A 120 9.95 -11.58 6.43
CA ASP A 120 9.59 -12.28 7.66
C ASP A 120 9.54 -11.22 8.78
N PRO A 121 8.36 -10.89 9.34
CA PRO A 121 8.21 -9.86 10.36
C PRO A 121 8.77 -10.28 11.73
N ARG A 122 9.27 -11.52 11.88
CA ARG A 122 9.93 -12.01 13.10
C ARG A 122 11.44 -11.73 13.09
N GLU A 123 12.00 -11.46 11.92
CA GLU A 123 13.42 -11.14 11.77
C GLU A 123 13.72 -9.75 12.33
N VAL A 124 14.81 -9.63 13.09
CA VAL A 124 15.19 -8.39 13.79
C VAL A 124 15.34 -7.21 12.81
N ALA A 125 15.91 -7.47 11.64
CA ALA A 125 16.03 -6.47 10.58
C ALA A 125 14.66 -5.97 10.09
N SER A 126 13.72 -6.88 9.81
CA SER A 126 12.35 -6.54 9.39
C SER A 126 11.60 -5.77 10.48
N VAL A 127 11.71 -6.20 11.75
CA VAL A 127 11.10 -5.52 12.90
C VAL A 127 11.59 -4.08 12.99
N THR A 128 12.90 -3.88 12.86
CA THR A 128 13.54 -2.55 12.91
C THR A 128 13.05 -1.68 11.76
N ASP A 129 13.02 -2.25 10.55
CA ASP A 129 12.58 -1.56 9.34
C ASP A 129 11.11 -1.13 9.42
N PHE A 130 10.21 -2.04 9.78
CA PHE A 130 8.79 -1.72 9.90
C PHE A 130 8.53 -0.74 11.04
N SER A 131 9.23 -0.86 12.18
CA SER A 131 9.13 0.12 13.26
C SER A 131 9.44 1.54 12.77
N ARG A 132 10.53 1.70 12.00
CA ARG A 132 10.90 2.98 11.40
C ARG A 132 9.86 3.48 10.39
N ARG A 133 9.37 2.59 9.51
CA ARG A 133 8.32 2.90 8.53
C ARG A 133 7.01 3.36 9.21
N ILE A 134 6.65 2.76 10.34
CA ILE A 134 5.47 3.12 11.14
C ILE A 134 5.67 4.48 11.80
N GLN A 135 6.84 4.74 12.42
CA GLN A 135 7.11 6.06 13.01
C GLN A 135 7.05 7.17 11.95
N ARG A 136 7.62 6.93 10.76
CA ARG A 136 7.50 7.85 9.62
C ARG A 136 6.06 8.05 9.20
N PHE A 137 5.30 6.96 9.02
CA PHE A 137 3.89 7.01 8.66
C PHE A 137 3.10 7.90 9.63
N LEU A 138 3.37 7.78 10.94
CA LEU A 138 2.74 8.59 11.99
C LEU A 138 3.29 10.02 12.12
N GLY A 139 4.13 10.48 11.18
CA GLY A 139 4.73 11.82 11.22
C GLY A 139 5.76 12.03 12.33
N ARG A 140 6.31 10.95 12.90
CA ARG A 140 7.29 10.93 14.00
C ARG A 140 8.71 10.57 13.52
N GLY A 141 8.93 10.57 12.20
CA GLY A 141 10.17 10.17 11.56
C GLY A 141 10.71 11.23 10.60
N GLU A 142 11.16 10.79 9.43
CA GLU A 142 11.86 11.62 8.44
C GLU A 142 10.92 12.58 7.69
N VAL A 143 9.61 12.34 7.74
CA VAL A 143 8.59 13.21 7.12
C VAL A 143 7.82 13.92 8.23
N PRO A 144 7.89 15.26 8.31
CA PRO A 144 7.17 16.02 9.33
C PRO A 144 5.65 15.84 9.20
N ALA A 145 4.94 15.76 10.32
CA ALA A 145 3.49 15.71 10.33
C ALA A 145 2.85 16.86 9.53
N LYS A 146 3.40 18.08 9.60
CA LYS A 146 2.84 19.24 8.87
C LYS A 146 2.92 19.16 7.34
N HIS A 147 3.67 18.21 6.79
CA HIS A 147 3.73 18.00 5.34
C HIS A 147 2.33 17.58 4.83
N PRO A 148 1.87 18.01 3.65
CA PRO A 148 0.63 17.49 3.09
C PRO A 148 0.85 16.08 2.52
N TRP A 149 -0.17 15.22 2.67
CA TRP A 149 -0.09 13.79 2.34
C TRP A 149 -1.11 13.41 1.28
N VAL A 150 -0.68 12.58 0.33
CA VAL A 150 -1.53 11.88 -0.63
C VAL A 150 -1.45 10.39 -0.31
N PHE A 151 -2.53 9.85 0.25
CA PHE A 151 -2.68 8.43 0.44
C PHE A 151 -3.33 7.79 -0.77
N ILE A 152 -2.86 6.60 -1.13
CA ILE A 152 -3.37 5.83 -2.26
C ILE A 152 -3.69 4.42 -1.78
N HIS A 153 -4.92 3.99 -2.01
CA HIS A 153 -5.37 2.65 -1.70
C HIS A 153 -6.03 2.03 -2.93
N ALA A 154 -5.56 0.87 -3.36
CA ALA A 154 -6.38 0.01 -4.21
C ALA A 154 -7.30 -0.79 -3.29
N VAL A 155 -8.60 -0.85 -3.53
CA VAL A 155 -9.47 -1.70 -2.69
C VAL A 155 -9.24 -3.18 -3.00
N ASN A 156 -9.36 -4.05 -2.00
CA ASN A 156 -9.22 -5.49 -2.22
C ASN A 156 -10.47 -6.11 -2.86
N ALA A 157 -11.62 -5.50 -2.64
CA ALA A 157 -12.90 -5.95 -3.18
C ALA A 157 -13.89 -4.78 -3.28
N THR A 158 -15.00 -4.95 -3.99
CA THR A 158 -16.01 -3.87 -4.08
C THR A 158 -16.59 -3.50 -2.71
N CYS A 159 -16.73 -4.48 -1.81
CA CYS A 159 -17.28 -4.23 -0.47
C CYS A 159 -16.36 -3.38 0.44
N ASP A 160 -15.05 -3.34 0.16
CA ASP A 160 -14.09 -2.49 0.89
C ASP A 160 -14.38 -0.99 0.74
N LEU A 161 -15.10 -0.59 -0.33
CA LEU A 161 -15.50 0.80 -0.55
C LEU A 161 -16.23 1.38 0.66
N LEU A 162 -17.05 0.57 1.34
CA LEU A 162 -17.82 0.99 2.53
C LEU A 162 -16.92 1.45 3.69
N GLY A 163 -15.68 0.97 3.77
CA GLY A 163 -14.72 1.35 4.79
C GLY A 163 -13.92 2.61 4.48
N THR A 164 -13.89 3.08 3.22
CA THR A 164 -12.97 4.17 2.82
C THR A 164 -13.25 5.52 3.49
N PRO A 165 -14.51 5.94 3.76
CA PRO A 165 -14.75 7.17 4.52
C PRO A 165 -14.16 7.08 5.94
N ARG A 166 -14.38 5.95 6.64
CA ARG A 166 -13.81 5.71 7.98
C ARG A 166 -12.29 5.72 7.93
N MET A 167 -11.71 5.18 6.86
CA MET A 167 -10.26 5.15 6.67
C MET A 167 -9.69 6.56 6.52
N LEU A 168 -10.33 7.44 5.73
CA LEU A 168 -9.92 8.84 5.60
C LEU A 168 -9.97 9.56 6.96
N GLU A 169 -11.06 9.40 7.72
CA GLU A 169 -11.19 10.03 9.04
C GLU A 169 -10.15 9.48 10.03
N SER A 170 -9.93 8.16 10.07
CA SER A 170 -8.88 7.56 10.89
C SER A 170 -7.48 8.06 10.53
N LEU A 171 -7.19 8.33 9.26
CA LEU A 171 -5.93 8.94 8.83
C LEU A 171 -5.80 10.38 9.36
N LYS A 172 -6.86 11.19 9.23
CA LYS A 172 -6.89 12.57 9.74
C LYS A 172 -6.66 12.60 11.25
N GLU A 173 -7.35 11.73 12.00
CA GLU A 173 -7.20 11.60 13.45
C GLU A 173 -5.81 11.14 13.87
N SER A 174 -5.26 10.13 13.19
CA SER A 174 -3.97 9.52 13.56
C SER A 174 -2.79 10.46 13.32
N LEU A 175 -2.84 11.24 12.25
CA LEU A 175 -1.72 12.09 11.84
C LEU A 175 -1.85 13.51 12.40
N LYS A 176 -3.06 13.96 12.74
CA LYS A 176 -3.36 15.34 13.19
C LYS A 176 -2.86 16.39 12.20
N VAL A 177 -2.91 16.08 10.91
CA VAL A 177 -2.39 16.92 9.82
C VAL A 177 -3.54 17.61 9.10
N SER A 178 -3.27 18.82 8.61
CA SER A 178 -4.31 19.67 8.04
C SER A 178 -4.67 19.33 6.59
N ALA A 179 -3.81 18.62 5.85
CA ALA A 179 -4.00 18.37 4.42
C ALA A 179 -3.74 16.90 4.08
N ILE A 180 -4.82 16.11 4.15
CA ILE A 180 -4.84 14.72 3.66
C ILE A 180 -5.70 14.65 2.42
N ARG A 181 -5.18 14.00 1.37
CA ARG A 181 -5.94 13.59 0.19
C ARG A 181 -5.91 12.08 0.06
N LEU A 182 -7.01 11.48 -0.38
CA LEU A 182 -7.12 10.03 -0.57
C LEU A 182 -7.56 9.72 -2.00
N LEU A 183 -6.73 8.96 -2.71
CA LEU A 183 -7.07 8.30 -3.97
C LEU A 183 -7.42 6.84 -3.69
N VAL A 184 -8.62 6.44 -4.11
CA VAL A 184 -9.08 5.05 -4.05
C VAL A 184 -9.17 4.48 -5.47
N MET A 185 -8.43 3.41 -5.74
CA MET A 185 -8.47 2.70 -7.02
C MET A 185 -9.37 1.47 -6.91
N VAL A 186 -10.24 1.29 -7.90
CA VAL A 186 -11.22 0.19 -7.92
C VAL A 186 -10.95 -0.66 -9.15
N ASP A 187 -10.42 -1.86 -8.96
CA ASP A 187 -10.08 -2.79 -10.03
C ASP A 187 -11.27 -3.50 -10.66
N CYS A 188 -10.98 -4.22 -11.74
CA CYS A 188 -11.90 -5.12 -12.41
C CYS A 188 -13.17 -4.50 -12.98
N GLN A 189 -13.13 -3.20 -13.29
CA GLN A 189 -14.27 -2.49 -13.87
C GLN A 189 -14.28 -2.66 -15.41
N LYS A 190 -15.44 -2.78 -16.05
CA LYS A 190 -15.56 -2.69 -17.53
C LYS A 190 -15.25 -1.28 -17.99
N ARG A 191 -15.77 -0.28 -17.27
CA ARG A 191 -15.50 1.12 -17.54
C ARG A 191 -14.13 1.51 -16.94
N LYS A 192 -13.19 1.85 -17.81
CA LYS A 192 -11.85 2.34 -17.43
C LYS A 192 -11.88 3.86 -17.19
N GLY A 193 -11.12 4.33 -16.20
CA GLY A 193 -11.04 5.75 -15.89
C GLY A 193 -12.32 6.29 -15.28
N GLY A 194 -12.77 7.46 -15.73
CA GLY A 194 -13.97 8.12 -15.19
C GLY A 194 -13.79 8.49 -13.72
N PRO A 195 -12.92 9.44 -13.38
CA PRO A 195 -12.67 9.81 -11.99
C PRO A 195 -13.97 10.28 -11.32
N ARG A 196 -14.23 9.81 -10.10
CA ARG A 196 -15.38 10.24 -9.30
C ARG A 196 -14.97 10.89 -8.01
N LEU A 197 -15.72 11.91 -7.60
CA LEU A 197 -15.53 12.56 -6.32
C LEU A 197 -16.71 12.22 -5.40
N VAL A 198 -16.41 11.74 -4.20
CA VAL A 198 -17.39 11.58 -3.11
C VAL A 198 -16.78 12.23 -1.87
N GLY A 199 -17.34 13.37 -1.44
CA GLY A 199 -16.71 14.21 -0.42
C GLY A 199 -15.29 14.62 -0.85
N ASP A 200 -14.31 14.41 0.03
CA ASP A 200 -12.89 14.74 -0.23
C ASP A 200 -12.09 13.60 -0.89
N MET A 201 -12.74 12.49 -1.25
CA MET A 201 -12.09 11.30 -1.80
C MET A 201 -12.24 11.21 -3.30
N LEU A 202 -11.12 10.96 -3.99
CA LEU A 202 -11.10 10.71 -5.43
C LEU A 202 -11.09 9.21 -5.68
N PHE A 203 -12.01 8.73 -6.52
CA PHE A 203 -12.10 7.33 -6.93
C PHE A 203 -11.74 7.18 -8.41
N TYR A 204 -10.99 6.14 -8.74
CA TYR A 204 -10.56 5.87 -10.12
C TYR A 204 -10.78 4.41 -10.48
N PHE A 205 -11.52 4.14 -11.57
CA PHE A 205 -11.80 2.77 -11.98
C PHE A 205 -10.70 2.24 -12.89
N ILE A 206 -10.18 1.07 -12.53
CA ILE A 206 -9.15 0.35 -13.25
C ILE A 206 -9.81 -0.80 -14.02
N GLY A 207 -9.50 -0.87 -15.31
CA GLY A 207 -10.10 -1.82 -16.23
C GLY A 207 -9.66 -3.26 -16.00
N ASN A 208 -10.52 -4.25 -16.22
CA ASN A 208 -10.17 -5.67 -16.08
C ASN A 208 -9.26 -6.26 -17.20
N SER A 209 -8.84 -5.48 -18.19
CA SER A 209 -8.19 -6.03 -19.40
C SER A 209 -6.86 -6.71 -19.13
N TYR A 210 -6.16 -6.36 -18.07
CA TYR A 210 -4.85 -6.95 -17.75
C TYR A 210 -4.95 -8.35 -17.11
N HIS A 211 -6.16 -8.82 -16.81
CA HIS A 211 -6.42 -10.18 -16.31
C HIS A 211 -6.98 -11.14 -17.36
N GLN A 212 -7.54 -10.65 -18.46
CA GLN A 212 -8.35 -11.48 -19.38
C GLN A 212 -7.52 -12.49 -20.19
N ASP A 213 -6.28 -12.15 -20.55
CA ASP A 213 -5.47 -12.98 -21.47
C ASP A 213 -4.45 -13.87 -20.75
N GLY A 214 -4.47 -13.89 -19.41
CA GLY A 214 -3.43 -14.53 -18.60
C GLY A 214 -2.03 -13.89 -18.77
N LEU A 215 -1.91 -12.81 -19.55
CA LEU A 215 -0.68 -12.05 -19.81
C LEU A 215 -0.38 -11.00 -18.73
N TRP A 216 -0.93 -11.18 -17.52
CA TRP A 216 -0.69 -10.27 -16.42
C TRP A 216 0.81 -10.11 -16.17
N SER A 217 1.25 -8.85 -16.10
CA SER A 217 2.57 -8.48 -15.60
C SER A 217 2.46 -7.35 -14.60
N MET A 218 3.41 -7.29 -13.67
CA MET A 218 3.50 -6.20 -12.72
C MET A 218 3.64 -4.84 -13.42
N GLU A 219 4.42 -4.78 -14.50
CA GLU A 219 4.62 -3.56 -15.29
C GLU A 219 3.30 -3.03 -15.86
N GLN A 220 2.53 -3.88 -16.55
CA GLN A 220 1.24 -3.48 -17.11
C GLN A 220 0.27 -3.00 -16.03
N HIS A 221 0.22 -3.70 -14.89
CA HIS A 221 -0.61 -3.28 -13.76
C HIS A 221 -0.17 -1.90 -13.24
N CYS A 222 1.14 -1.69 -13.09
CA CYS A 222 1.70 -0.40 -12.68
C CYS A 222 1.36 0.72 -13.64
N GLU A 223 1.27 0.48 -14.95
CA GLU A 223 0.85 1.51 -15.92
C GLU A 223 -0.58 2.00 -15.68
N PHE A 224 -1.50 1.10 -15.31
CA PHE A 224 -2.87 1.51 -14.98
C PHE A 224 -2.93 2.35 -13.71
N TYR A 225 -2.16 1.97 -12.69
CA TYR A 225 -2.11 2.69 -11.43
C TYR A 225 -1.39 4.04 -11.56
N ALA A 226 -0.31 4.08 -12.35
CA ALA A 226 0.42 5.30 -12.65
C ALA A 226 -0.50 6.33 -13.32
N LYS A 227 -1.37 5.91 -14.23
CA LYS A 227 -2.38 6.78 -14.86
C LYS A 227 -3.38 7.35 -13.84
N ALA A 228 -3.86 6.53 -12.91
CA ALA A 228 -4.77 6.99 -11.86
C ALA A 228 -4.11 8.00 -10.92
N ILE A 229 -2.87 7.71 -10.49
CA ILE A 229 -2.08 8.60 -9.62
C ILE A 229 -1.77 9.92 -10.33
N ALA A 230 -1.33 9.87 -11.59
CA ALA A 230 -1.04 11.07 -12.36
C ALA A 230 -2.29 11.95 -12.56
N PHE A 231 -3.43 11.33 -12.89
CA PHE A 231 -4.70 12.05 -12.98
C PHE A 231 -5.06 12.72 -11.65
N ALA A 232 -4.89 12.04 -10.52
CA ALA A 232 -5.15 12.61 -9.21
C ALA A 232 -4.28 13.85 -8.95
N CYS A 233 -3.00 13.81 -9.32
CA CYS A 233 -2.11 14.97 -9.24
C CYS A 233 -2.61 16.14 -10.11
N GLU A 234 -3.02 15.91 -11.35
CA GLU A 234 -3.56 16.97 -12.23
C GLU A 234 -4.84 17.59 -11.65
N TYR A 235 -5.78 16.75 -11.20
CA TYR A 235 -7.02 17.21 -10.57
C TYR A 235 -6.73 18.09 -9.34
N TRP A 236 -5.86 17.60 -8.46
CA TRP A 236 -5.51 18.28 -7.23
C TRP A 236 -4.62 19.51 -7.39
N ALA A 237 -3.92 19.62 -8.53
CA ALA A 237 -3.21 20.81 -8.99
C ALA A 237 -4.13 21.85 -9.66
N GLY A 238 -5.43 21.54 -9.81
CA GLY A 238 -6.41 22.45 -10.41
C GLY A 238 -6.28 22.57 -11.93
N ILE A 239 -5.83 21.52 -12.62
CA ILE A 239 -5.83 21.48 -14.09
C ILE A 239 -7.28 21.38 -14.58
N GLU A 240 -7.74 22.40 -15.31
CA GLU A 240 -9.15 22.54 -15.74
C GLU A 240 -9.66 21.29 -16.48
N GLN A 241 -8.86 20.73 -17.39
CA GLN A 241 -9.23 19.55 -18.15
C GLN A 241 -9.36 18.29 -17.27
N ALA A 242 -8.61 18.21 -16.18
CA ALA A 242 -8.74 17.12 -15.22
C ALA A 242 -10.00 17.33 -14.37
N CYS A 243 -10.22 18.54 -13.84
CA CYS A 243 -11.43 18.91 -13.09
C CYS A 243 -12.72 18.64 -13.87
N ALA A 244 -12.77 19.02 -15.15
CA ALA A 244 -13.94 18.80 -16.01
C ALA A 244 -14.27 17.32 -16.26
N LYS A 245 -13.31 16.41 -16.08
CA LYS A 245 -13.51 14.96 -16.23
C LYS A 245 -14.06 14.29 -14.96
N VAL A 246 -14.01 14.98 -13.81
CA VAL A 246 -14.45 14.41 -12.53
C VAL A 246 -15.97 14.43 -12.43
N LYS A 247 -16.57 13.25 -12.31
CA LYS A 247 -17.99 13.11 -11.99
C LYS A 247 -18.18 13.19 -10.48
N VAL A 248 -18.79 14.25 -9.99
CA VAL A 248 -19.16 14.36 -8.57
C VAL A 248 -20.38 13.46 -8.31
N LEU A 249 -20.30 12.62 -7.28
CA LEU A 249 -21.36 11.74 -6.83
C LEU A 249 -21.84 12.15 -5.43
N PRO A 250 -23.14 12.05 -5.14
CA PRO A 250 -23.70 12.57 -3.89
C PRO A 250 -23.26 11.77 -2.65
N ASN A 251 -22.97 10.46 -2.81
CA ASN A 251 -22.58 9.59 -1.72
C ASN A 251 -21.91 8.31 -2.26
N LEU A 252 -21.43 7.49 -1.33
CA LEU A 252 -20.75 6.24 -1.65
C LEU A 252 -21.70 5.18 -2.25
N ALA A 253 -22.99 5.18 -1.89
CA ALA A 253 -23.96 4.24 -2.47
C ALA A 253 -24.12 4.47 -3.98
N ALA A 254 -24.13 5.73 -4.42
CA ALA A 254 -24.14 6.08 -5.85
C ALA A 254 -22.86 5.62 -6.56
N LEU A 255 -21.70 5.66 -5.89
CA LEU A 255 -20.45 5.13 -6.44
C LEU A 255 -20.50 3.60 -6.59
N ILE A 256 -20.91 2.90 -5.53
CA ILE A 256 -21.00 1.43 -5.51
C ILE A 256 -21.97 0.94 -6.58
N ALA A 257 -23.07 1.66 -6.83
CA ALA A 257 -24.01 1.35 -7.90
C ALA A 257 -23.42 1.45 -9.32
N GLU A 258 -22.30 2.19 -9.50
CA GLU A 258 -21.55 2.21 -10.76
C GLU A 258 -20.48 1.11 -10.84
N CYS A 259 -20.18 0.42 -9.74
CA CYS A 259 -19.14 -0.57 -9.68
C CYS A 259 -19.62 -1.95 -10.15
N GLU A 260 -18.73 -2.68 -10.80
CA GLU A 260 -18.84 -4.14 -10.88
C GLU A 260 -18.41 -4.78 -9.57
N GLU A 261 -19.16 -5.78 -9.13
CA GLU A 261 -18.76 -6.63 -8.00
C GLU A 261 -17.56 -7.51 -8.36
N TRP A 262 -16.54 -7.42 -7.53
CA TRP A 262 -15.35 -8.26 -7.63
C TRP A 262 -14.68 -8.46 -6.26
N ASP A 263 -13.84 -9.49 -6.18
CA ASP A 263 -13.11 -9.90 -4.98
C ASP A 263 -11.65 -10.25 -5.33
N GLY A 264 -10.68 -9.64 -4.64
CA GLY A 264 -9.24 -9.85 -4.81
C GLY A 264 -8.66 -11.02 -4.02
N GLY A 265 -9.50 -11.78 -3.33
CA GLY A 265 -9.12 -12.85 -2.41
C GLY A 265 -8.74 -12.40 -1.03
N ASP A 266 -8.59 -13.40 -0.15
CA ASP A 266 -8.27 -13.19 1.26
C ASP A 266 -6.89 -12.51 1.39
N PRO A 267 -6.81 -11.26 1.89
CA PRO A 267 -5.54 -10.58 2.07
C PRO A 267 -4.61 -11.27 3.09
N ALA A 268 -5.12 -12.15 3.95
CA ALA A 268 -4.29 -12.86 4.92
C ALA A 268 -3.43 -13.94 4.25
N ASN A 269 -3.93 -14.65 3.24
CA ASN A 269 -3.27 -15.86 2.75
C ASN A 269 -3.37 -16.13 1.23
N GLU A 270 -4.16 -15.37 0.48
CA GLU A 270 -4.26 -15.53 -0.98
C GLU A 270 -3.39 -14.51 -1.73
N PHE A 271 -2.95 -14.87 -2.94
CA PHE A 271 -2.39 -13.90 -3.89
C PHE A 271 -3.47 -12.92 -4.36
N PHE A 272 -3.06 -11.74 -4.87
CA PHE A 272 -4.03 -10.79 -5.39
C PHE A 272 -4.49 -11.33 -6.73
N SER A 273 -5.65 -11.97 -6.71
CA SER A 273 -6.22 -12.65 -7.86
C SER A 273 -7.67 -12.22 -8.01
N PRO A 274 -7.91 -11.03 -8.58
CA PRO A 274 -9.25 -10.50 -8.77
C PRO A 274 -10.16 -11.48 -9.52
N ARG A 275 -11.33 -11.72 -8.94
CA ARG A 275 -12.39 -12.59 -9.45
C ARG A 275 -13.65 -11.76 -9.58
N LYS A 276 -14.40 -11.99 -10.66
CA LYS A 276 -15.76 -11.45 -10.79
C LYS A 276 -16.69 -12.23 -9.86
N GLY A 277 -17.60 -11.52 -9.22
CA GLY A 277 -18.61 -12.12 -8.35
C GLY A 277 -18.76 -11.38 -7.03
N SER A 278 -19.74 -11.82 -6.26
CA SER A 278 -20.11 -11.23 -4.97
C SER A 278 -19.00 -11.40 -3.93
N CYS A 279 -18.73 -10.35 -3.15
CA CYS A 279 -17.89 -10.43 -1.95
C CYS A 279 -18.41 -11.57 -1.05
N PRO A 280 -17.55 -12.49 -0.59
CA PRO A 280 -17.92 -13.43 0.46
C PRO A 280 -18.33 -12.63 1.71
N GLY A 281 -19.61 -12.65 2.06
CA GLY A 281 -20.12 -11.95 3.24
C GLY A 281 -20.99 -10.71 2.97
N SER A 282 -21.20 -10.31 1.71
CA SER A 282 -22.29 -9.40 1.36
C SER A 282 -23.62 -10.15 1.35
N ALA A 283 -24.06 -10.66 2.50
CA ALA A 283 -25.50 -10.85 2.67
C ALA A 283 -26.14 -9.47 2.43
N PRO A 284 -27.29 -9.38 1.74
CA PRO A 284 -27.96 -8.10 1.50
C PRO A 284 -28.33 -7.49 2.86
N SER A 285 -27.46 -6.63 3.38
CA SER A 285 -27.74 -5.83 4.56
C SER A 285 -28.80 -4.82 4.15
N ALA A 286 -29.86 -4.72 4.95
CA ALA A 286 -30.90 -3.72 4.77
C ALA A 286 -30.24 -2.34 4.54
N PRO A 287 -30.76 -1.51 3.62
CA PRO A 287 -30.11 -0.26 3.23
C PRO A 287 -29.83 0.59 4.46
N LEU A 288 -28.54 0.74 4.78
CA LEU A 288 -28.06 1.67 5.81
C LEU A 288 -28.42 3.08 5.34
N SER A 289 -29.53 3.59 5.87
CA SER A 289 -29.93 4.98 5.68
C SER A 289 -28.99 5.84 6.52
N LEU A 290 -27.84 6.21 5.95
CA LEU A 290 -27.02 7.27 6.52
C LEU A 290 -27.76 8.60 6.34
N PRO A 291 -27.78 9.47 7.36
CA PRO A 291 -28.31 10.81 7.21
C PRO A 291 -27.53 11.52 6.10
N VAL A 292 -28.25 11.95 5.06
CA VAL A 292 -27.68 12.77 3.98
C VAL A 292 -27.29 14.12 4.61
N GLN A 293 -26.02 14.28 4.95
CA GLN A 293 -25.47 15.62 5.11
C GLN A 293 -25.42 16.24 3.73
N GLU A 294 -26.04 17.42 3.57
CA GLU A 294 -25.83 18.26 2.39
C GLU A 294 -24.33 18.39 2.17
N ALA A 295 -23.87 17.96 0.99
CA ALA A 295 -22.48 18.08 0.62
C ALA A 295 -22.11 19.57 0.73
N PRO A 296 -21.09 19.93 1.54
CA PRO A 296 -20.57 21.29 1.49
C PRO A 296 -20.21 21.59 0.04
N LEU A 297 -20.53 22.81 -0.42
CA LEU A 297 -20.04 23.30 -1.71
C LEU A 297 -18.57 22.94 -1.84
N PRO A 298 -18.10 22.49 -3.03
CA PRO A 298 -16.72 22.11 -3.21
C PRO A 298 -15.88 23.22 -2.60
N PRO A 299 -14.95 22.91 -1.67
CA PRO A 299 -14.12 23.94 -1.08
C PRO A 299 -13.58 24.72 -2.26
N GLN A 300 -13.84 26.05 -2.29
CA GLN A 300 -13.08 26.89 -3.18
C GLN A 300 -11.65 26.52 -2.84
N VAL A 301 -10.98 25.84 -3.76
CA VAL A 301 -9.57 25.53 -3.61
C VAL A 301 -8.98 26.92 -3.54
N LEU A 302 -8.75 27.39 -2.32
CA LEU A 302 -7.86 28.48 -2.04
C LEU A 302 -6.54 27.90 -2.50
N VAL A 303 -6.29 28.06 -3.80
CA VAL A 303 -4.97 27.98 -4.37
C VAL A 303 -4.22 28.97 -3.49
N PRO A 304 -3.33 28.52 -2.60
CA PRO A 304 -2.54 29.46 -1.84
C PRO A 304 -1.94 30.43 -2.87
N PRO A 305 -2.01 31.75 -2.65
CA PRO A 305 -1.51 32.72 -3.61
C PRO A 305 -0.12 32.24 -4.01
N ALA A 306 0.10 32.11 -5.31
CA ALA A 306 1.41 31.72 -5.82
C ALA A 306 2.43 32.61 -5.10
N PRO A 307 3.49 32.05 -4.49
CA PRO A 307 4.51 32.87 -3.87
C PRO A 307 4.92 33.94 -4.89
N PRO A 308 5.09 35.21 -4.47
CA PRO A 308 5.46 36.27 -5.38
C PRO A 308 6.62 35.78 -6.23
N VAL A 309 6.43 35.81 -7.56
CA VAL A 309 7.48 35.50 -8.52
C VAL A 309 8.54 36.57 -8.30
N ALA A 310 9.49 36.28 -7.41
CA ALA A 310 10.71 37.04 -7.33
C ALA A 310 11.30 37.00 -8.74
N GLN A 311 11.56 38.17 -9.32
CA GLN A 311 12.39 38.31 -10.50
C GLN A 311 13.80 37.83 -10.11
N THR A 312 13.98 36.52 -10.05
CA THR A 312 15.30 35.91 -9.89
C THR A 312 15.96 35.99 -11.24
N ALA A 313 17.09 36.70 -11.29
CA ALA A 313 18.10 36.54 -12.32
C ALA A 313 18.24 35.06 -12.69
N GLU A 314 18.38 34.77 -13.99
CA GLU A 314 18.62 33.44 -14.54
C GLU A 314 19.59 32.65 -13.64
N PRO A 315 19.16 31.56 -12.99
CA PRO A 315 20.11 30.64 -12.40
C PRO A 315 20.75 29.87 -13.55
N ALA A 316 22.06 29.98 -13.65
CA ALA A 316 22.87 29.11 -14.50
C ALA A 316 22.41 27.66 -14.30
N ARG A 317 21.91 27.03 -15.39
CA ARG A 317 21.60 25.60 -15.43
C ARG A 317 22.85 24.83 -15.05
N ARG A 318 22.88 24.33 -13.82
CA ARG A 318 23.81 23.29 -13.39
C ARG A 318 23.09 21.97 -13.54
N ASP A 319 23.42 21.26 -14.61
CA ASP A 319 23.27 19.81 -14.71
C ASP A 319 24.18 19.17 -13.64
N LEU A 320 23.73 19.18 -12.38
CA LEU A 320 24.39 18.44 -11.32
C LEU A 320 23.65 17.12 -11.11
N PRO A 321 24.33 15.96 -11.26
CA PRO A 321 23.75 14.69 -10.88
C PRO A 321 23.38 14.74 -9.40
N TRP A 322 22.23 14.17 -9.06
CA TRP A 322 21.79 13.96 -7.68
C TRP A 322 22.97 13.42 -6.85
N GLN A 323 23.44 14.22 -5.89
CA GLN A 323 24.44 13.77 -4.92
C GLN A 323 23.74 13.49 -3.59
N PRO A 324 23.98 12.32 -2.97
CA PRO A 324 23.43 12.02 -1.66
C PRO A 324 23.97 13.02 -0.62
N THR A 325 23.09 13.49 0.26
CA THR A 325 23.38 14.44 1.35
C THR A 325 24.57 14.00 2.22
N PRO A 326 25.43 14.95 2.66
CA PRO A 326 26.57 14.64 3.52
C PRO A 326 26.11 14.10 4.88
N ARG A 327 26.79 13.04 5.30
CA ARG A 327 26.53 12.22 6.48
C ARG A 327 26.80 13.02 7.76
N LEU A 328 25.77 13.24 8.59
CA LEU A 328 25.97 13.68 9.98
C LEU A 328 26.70 12.57 10.74
N GLN A 329 27.95 12.83 11.14
CA GLN A 329 28.71 11.94 12.01
C GLN A 329 28.17 12.09 13.44
N LEU A 330 27.47 11.07 13.94
CA LEU A 330 27.15 10.98 15.36
C LEU A 330 28.42 10.62 16.16
N PRO A 331 28.62 11.19 17.36
CA PRO A 331 29.79 10.91 18.18
C PRO A 331 29.79 9.44 18.64
N LYS A 332 30.96 8.80 18.57
CA LYS A 332 31.19 7.44 19.04
C LYS A 332 30.94 7.38 20.56
N LEU A 333 29.86 6.73 20.99
CA LEU A 333 29.73 6.29 22.37
C LEU A 333 30.75 5.17 22.64
N GLN A 334 31.72 5.44 23.50
CA GLN A 334 32.58 4.41 24.09
C GLN A 334 31.79 3.67 25.18
N LEU A 335 31.62 2.36 25.02
CA LEU A 335 31.13 1.48 26.07
C LEU A 335 32.28 1.14 27.04
N PRO A 336 32.04 1.11 28.36
CA PRO A 336 33.04 0.70 29.32
C PRO A 336 33.33 -0.80 29.24
N SER A 337 34.61 -1.13 29.35
CA SER A 337 35.16 -2.48 29.43
C SER A 337 34.78 -3.14 30.75
N ALA A 338 34.01 -4.23 30.69
CA ALA A 338 33.72 -5.07 31.84
C ALA A 338 34.79 -6.16 31.97
N ARG A 339 35.72 -5.99 32.92
CA ARG A 339 36.48 -7.07 33.54
C ARG A 339 35.67 -7.61 34.71
N GLY A 340 35.57 -8.93 34.83
CA GLY A 340 35.02 -9.58 36.01
C GLY A 340 34.74 -11.05 35.79
N ALA A 341 35.76 -11.88 35.98
CA ALA A 341 35.64 -13.32 36.16
C ALA A 341 35.00 -13.61 37.53
N GLY A 342 34.10 -14.59 37.59
CA GLY A 342 33.50 -15.09 38.83
C GLY A 342 32.78 -16.41 38.58
N ASP A 343 33.24 -17.44 39.27
CA ASP A 343 32.83 -18.85 39.18
C ASP A 343 31.33 -19.10 39.32
N SER A 344 30.84 -20.13 38.61
CA SER A 344 29.51 -20.72 38.83
C SER A 344 29.62 -22.23 39.07
N PRO A 345 28.92 -22.79 40.07
CA PRO A 345 29.04 -24.18 40.44
C PRO A 345 28.19 -25.10 39.54
N ARG A 346 28.71 -26.31 39.31
CA ARG A 346 28.03 -27.43 38.64
C ARG A 346 26.76 -27.83 39.41
N ILE A 347 25.60 -27.71 38.77
CA ILE A 347 24.35 -28.35 39.21
C ILE A 347 24.11 -29.61 38.38
N ALA A 348 23.95 -30.73 39.09
CA ALA A 348 23.71 -32.06 38.55
C ALA A 348 22.34 -32.15 37.85
N ARG A 349 22.31 -32.80 36.69
CA ARG A 349 21.08 -33.13 35.94
C ARG A 349 20.48 -34.44 36.42
N THR A 350 19.35 -34.41 37.11
CA THR A 350 18.45 -35.55 37.29
C THR A 350 17.40 -35.57 36.18
N ARG A 351 17.25 -36.71 35.51
CA ARG A 351 16.22 -36.96 34.48
C ARG A 351 14.90 -37.36 35.14
N PRO A 352 13.74 -36.81 34.75
CA PRO A 352 12.46 -37.44 35.06
C PRO A 352 12.07 -38.43 33.94
N ARG A 353 11.70 -39.65 34.35
CA ARG A 353 10.96 -40.62 33.53
C ARG A 353 9.52 -40.12 33.38
N GLN A 354 9.07 -39.89 32.15
CA GLN A 354 7.65 -39.76 31.83
C GLN A 354 7.15 -41.05 31.17
N GLY A 355 6.25 -41.75 31.86
CA GLY A 355 5.41 -42.79 31.27
C GLY A 355 4.18 -42.14 30.65
N VAL A 356 3.95 -42.36 29.36
CA VAL A 356 2.76 -41.88 28.64
C VAL A 356 1.88 -43.08 28.32
N ALA A 357 0.67 -43.08 28.87
CA ALA A 357 -0.37 -44.05 28.59
C ALA A 357 -0.90 -43.88 27.15
N ARG A 358 -1.07 -45.00 26.43
CA ARG A 358 -1.65 -45.03 25.08
C ARG A 358 -3.16 -44.83 25.13
N VAL A 359 -3.65 -43.82 24.41
CA VAL A 359 -5.08 -43.63 24.07
C VAL A 359 -5.40 -44.40 22.77
N PRO A 360 -6.54 -45.10 22.65
CA PRO A 360 -6.89 -45.85 21.46
C PRO A 360 -7.25 -44.93 20.28
N ARG A 361 -6.73 -45.28 19.09
CA ARG A 361 -6.98 -44.59 17.82
C ARG A 361 -8.40 -44.88 17.31
N ARG A 362 -9.15 -43.85 16.93
CA ARG A 362 -10.38 -43.98 16.12
C ARG A 362 -10.03 -44.35 14.67
N PRO A 363 -10.88 -45.14 13.98
CA PRO A 363 -10.69 -45.48 12.57
C PRO A 363 -10.93 -44.26 11.65
N PRO A 364 -10.29 -44.22 10.47
CA PRO A 364 -10.38 -43.09 9.56
C PRO A 364 -11.73 -43.05 8.84
N VAL A 365 -12.37 -41.87 8.86
CA VAL A 365 -13.54 -41.56 8.04
C VAL A 365 -13.06 -41.23 6.62
N LEU A 366 -13.46 -42.05 5.65
CA LEU A 366 -13.24 -41.78 4.23
C LEU A 366 -14.01 -40.52 3.81
N ARG A 367 -13.28 -39.46 3.46
CA ARG A 367 -13.87 -38.28 2.81
C ARG A 367 -13.86 -38.45 1.29
N PRO A 368 -14.92 -38.04 0.58
CA PRO A 368 -14.97 -38.08 -0.88
C PRO A 368 -13.91 -37.14 -1.49
N LYS A 369 -13.31 -37.61 -2.59
CA LYS A 369 -12.29 -36.90 -3.36
C LYS A 369 -12.91 -35.64 -3.99
N PRO A 370 -12.35 -34.43 -3.78
CA PRO A 370 -12.82 -33.25 -4.48
C PRO A 370 -12.53 -33.36 -5.98
N PRO A 371 -13.37 -32.75 -6.84
CA PRO A 371 -13.13 -32.74 -8.29
C PRO A 371 -11.83 -31.99 -8.62
N PRO A 372 -11.19 -32.30 -9.77
CA PRO A 372 -9.93 -31.69 -10.15
C PRO A 372 -10.11 -30.19 -10.38
N ALA A 373 -9.49 -29.38 -9.52
CA ALA A 373 -9.43 -27.94 -9.67
C ALA A 373 -8.58 -27.57 -10.90
N ALA A 374 -9.17 -26.85 -11.86
CA ALA A 374 -8.44 -26.17 -12.91
C ALA A 374 -7.46 -25.16 -12.29
N ALA A 375 -6.17 -25.49 -12.28
CA ALA A 375 -5.15 -24.54 -11.85
C ALA A 375 -5.00 -23.47 -12.94
N THR A 376 -5.37 -22.22 -12.63
CA THR A 376 -5.23 -21.10 -13.56
C THR A 376 -3.76 -20.68 -13.68
N ASN A 377 -3.28 -20.50 -14.91
CA ASN A 377 -1.91 -20.07 -15.26
C ASN A 377 -1.46 -18.73 -14.63
N SER A 378 -2.38 -17.95 -14.06
CA SER A 378 -2.14 -16.64 -13.46
C SER A 378 -1.19 -16.68 -12.25
N ALA A 379 -1.33 -17.66 -11.35
CA ALA A 379 -0.52 -17.74 -10.14
C ALA A 379 0.96 -18.07 -10.43
N ARG A 380 1.23 -18.85 -11.48
CA ARG A 380 2.59 -19.24 -11.86
C ARG A 380 3.40 -18.07 -12.43
N ARG A 381 2.76 -17.20 -13.22
CA ARG A 381 3.40 -16.00 -13.80
C ARG A 381 3.67 -14.90 -12.77
N TYR A 382 2.88 -14.83 -11.69
CA TYR A 382 3.15 -13.92 -10.57
C TYR A 382 4.54 -14.15 -9.95
N LEU A 383 5.04 -15.39 -9.99
CA LEU A 383 6.37 -15.73 -9.50
C LEU A 383 7.50 -15.39 -10.47
N GLU A 384 7.26 -15.43 -11.77
CA GLU A 384 8.30 -15.21 -12.81
C GLU A 384 8.61 -13.73 -13.01
N ALA A 385 7.73 -12.82 -12.57
CA ALA A 385 7.96 -11.38 -12.58
C ALA A 385 8.70 -10.85 -11.33
N ARG A 386 9.25 -11.73 -10.49
CA ARG A 386 10.03 -11.40 -9.29
C ARG A 386 11.54 -11.47 -9.54
#